data_AF-A0AAW6G157-F1
#
_entry.id   AF-A0AAW6G157-F1
#
_cell.length_a   1.000
_cell.length_b   1.000
_cell.length_c   1.000
_cell.angle_alpha   90.00
_cell.angle_beta   90.00
_cell.angle_gamma   90.00
#
_symmetry.space_group_name_H-M   'P 1'
#
loop_
_entity.id
_entity.type
_entity.pdbx_description
1 polymer ?
#
loop_
_entity_poly.entity_id
_entity_poly.type
_entity_poly.pdbx_seq_one_letter_code
_entity_poly.pdbx_strand_id
1 'polypeptide(L)'
;MKEDFTIREAQQSDAVALKELFQNTVLVINRRDYSQSEVEDWASCGDNLSEIEDMIKTHYFIVAVNQRSQIVGFSSITPQGYLHSMFVPKDFQGKGIATMLLEEIERYAITSGIMRITSEVSLTARPFFEKRGYIVEEEQKRKANQLSLTNFWMAKGITKVKPYNGRIPACGVFCGGCPTYTREKRPCKGAELNSSRCEKCKTFHLCCLEKEITHCFQCSSFPCTKFKGFTKRWLKYGQNFIENQKLLSEIGEVAFLEYYNKKVTD
;
A
#
# COMPACT_ATOMS: atom_id res chain seq x y z
N MET A 1 -19.32 1.20 1.89
CA MET A 1 -18.55 0.16 2.61
C MET A 1 -17.04 0.43 2.76
N LYS A 2 -16.36 1.21 1.90
CA LYS A 2 -14.95 1.68 2.14
C LYS A 2 -14.89 3.15 2.62
N GLU A 3 -16.03 3.78 2.91
CA GLU A 3 -16.11 5.21 3.28
C GLU A 3 -16.03 5.43 4.80
N ASP A 4 -15.85 4.35 5.58
CA ASP A 4 -15.84 4.42 7.05
C ASP A 4 -14.43 4.47 7.64
N PHE A 5 -13.39 4.27 6.81
CA PHE A 5 -12.00 4.21 7.25
C PHE A 5 -11.08 5.00 6.32
N THR A 6 -10.10 5.67 6.91
CA THR A 6 -9.03 6.39 6.19
C THR A 6 -7.66 5.92 6.67
N ILE A 7 -6.64 6.08 5.82
CA ILE A 7 -5.24 5.83 6.18
C ILE A 7 -4.55 7.17 6.40
N ARG A 8 -3.70 7.24 7.43
CA ARG A 8 -2.75 8.33 7.65
C ARG A 8 -1.43 7.77 8.18
N GLU A 9 -0.36 8.56 8.09
CA GLU A 9 0.89 8.25 8.78
C GLU A 9 0.66 8.27 10.31
N ALA A 10 1.36 7.39 11.01
CA ALA A 10 1.38 7.33 12.46
C ALA A 10 2.15 8.53 13.02
N GLN A 11 1.71 9.02 14.17
CA GLN A 11 2.34 10.09 14.91
C GLN A 11 2.89 9.53 16.22
N GLN A 12 3.89 10.19 16.80
CA GLN A 12 4.45 9.79 18.10
C GLN A 12 3.37 9.67 19.20
N SER A 13 2.34 10.53 19.16
CA SER A 13 1.19 10.47 20.07
C SER A 13 0.34 9.20 19.93
N ASP A 14 0.46 8.45 18.84
CA ASP A 14 -0.26 7.19 18.62
C ASP A 14 0.38 6.00 19.35
N ALA A 15 1.62 6.12 19.85
CA ALA A 15 2.42 5.00 20.33
C ALA A 15 1.71 4.14 21.40
N VAL A 16 1.02 4.79 22.35
CA VAL A 16 0.26 4.11 23.40
C VAL A 16 -0.91 3.30 22.81
N ALA A 17 -1.68 3.91 21.92
CA ALA A 17 -2.81 3.24 21.27
C ALA A 17 -2.35 2.07 20.38
N LEU A 18 -1.18 2.21 19.73
CA LEU A 18 -0.58 1.15 18.91
C LEU A 18 -0.11 -0.03 19.76
N LYS A 19 0.52 0.26 20.91
CA LYS A 19 0.90 -0.75 21.91
C LYS A 19 -0.32 -1.56 22.35
N GLU A 20 -1.35 -0.86 22.83
CA GLU A 20 -2.58 -1.51 23.32
C GLU A 20 -3.26 -2.32 22.22
N LEU A 21 -3.32 -1.80 20.99
CA LEU A 21 -3.89 -2.52 19.85
C LEU A 21 -3.12 -3.81 19.54
N PHE A 22 -1.78 -3.73 19.50
CA PHE A 22 -0.91 -4.89 19.28
C PHE A 22 -1.16 -5.98 20.32
N GLN A 23 -1.02 -5.64 21.61
CA GLN A 23 -1.13 -6.59 22.71
C GLN A 23 -2.51 -7.26 22.74
N ASN A 24 -3.57 -6.46 22.63
CA ASN A 24 -4.93 -6.97 22.59
C ASN A 24 -5.19 -7.86 21.38
N THR A 25 -4.63 -7.53 20.21
CA THR A 25 -4.81 -8.34 19.01
C THR A 25 -4.15 -9.70 19.17
N VAL A 26 -2.90 -9.74 19.63
CA VAL A 26 -2.16 -11.00 19.86
C VAL A 26 -2.91 -11.89 20.87
N LEU A 27 -3.29 -11.34 22.02
CA LEU A 27 -3.96 -12.10 23.09
C LEU A 27 -5.35 -12.62 22.68
N VAL A 28 -6.08 -11.87 21.86
CA VAL A 28 -7.49 -12.19 21.54
C VAL A 28 -7.66 -12.97 20.23
N ILE A 29 -6.87 -12.65 19.20
CA ILE A 29 -7.00 -13.25 17.87
C ILE A 29 -6.07 -14.46 17.72
N ASN A 30 -4.78 -14.29 18.02
CA ASN A 30 -3.78 -15.30 17.72
C ASN A 30 -3.87 -16.54 18.64
N ARG A 31 -4.58 -16.45 19.77
CA ARG A 31 -4.84 -17.59 20.68
C ARG A 31 -5.59 -18.78 20.06
N ARG A 32 -6.08 -18.63 18.83
CA ARG A 32 -6.71 -19.71 18.05
C ARG A 32 -5.67 -20.63 17.42
N ASP A 33 -4.51 -20.09 17.09
CA ASP A 33 -3.45 -20.77 16.35
C ASP A 33 -2.18 -21.00 17.20
N TYR A 34 -2.07 -20.29 18.33
CA TYR A 34 -0.96 -20.38 19.28
C TYR A 34 -1.48 -20.72 20.69
N SER A 35 -0.64 -21.35 21.50
CA SER A 35 -0.95 -21.63 22.92
C SER A 35 -1.06 -20.34 23.73
N GLN A 36 -1.70 -20.43 24.91
CA GLN A 36 -1.87 -19.29 25.82
C GLN A 36 -0.51 -18.69 26.23
N SER A 37 0.47 -19.52 26.57
CA SER A 37 1.81 -19.05 26.93
C SER A 37 2.55 -18.39 25.77
N GLU A 38 2.38 -18.88 24.54
CA GLU A 38 2.99 -18.28 23.35
C GLU A 38 2.42 -16.89 23.07
N VAL A 39 1.09 -16.71 23.15
CA VAL A 39 0.49 -15.38 22.91
C VAL A 39 0.80 -14.39 24.02
N GLU A 40 0.92 -14.83 25.27
CA GLU A 40 1.35 -13.99 26.39
C GLU A 40 2.80 -13.54 26.21
N ASP A 41 3.71 -14.47 25.87
CA ASP A 41 5.11 -14.15 25.60
C ASP A 41 5.25 -13.19 24.42
N TRP A 42 4.50 -13.41 23.33
CA TRP A 42 4.52 -12.53 22.17
C TRP A 42 3.90 -11.15 22.47
N ALA A 43 2.81 -11.08 23.22
CA ALA A 43 2.24 -9.80 23.62
C ALA A 43 3.19 -8.98 24.52
N SER A 44 4.04 -9.63 25.31
CA SER A 44 5.05 -8.96 26.14
C SER A 44 6.12 -8.23 25.33
N CYS A 45 6.35 -8.61 24.06
CA CYS A 45 7.24 -7.85 23.18
C CYS A 45 6.77 -6.40 22.97
N GLY A 46 5.48 -6.12 23.16
CA GLY A 46 4.93 -4.76 23.07
C GLY A 46 5.08 -3.94 24.36
N ASP A 47 5.66 -4.48 25.43
CA ASP A 47 5.72 -3.78 26.71
C ASP A 47 6.58 -2.53 26.65
N ASN A 48 7.63 -2.56 25.84
CA ASN A 48 8.53 -1.44 25.64
C ASN A 48 7.96 -0.43 24.63
N LEU A 49 7.45 0.70 25.13
CA LEU A 49 6.88 1.75 24.29
C LEU A 49 7.92 2.37 23.34
N SER A 50 9.21 2.39 23.72
CA SER A 50 10.26 3.02 22.91
C SER A 50 10.44 2.33 21.55
N GLU A 51 10.20 1.03 21.47
CA GLU A 51 10.30 0.28 20.21
C GLU A 51 9.26 0.74 19.18
N ILE A 52 8.04 1.01 19.64
CA ILE A 52 6.98 1.55 18.77
C ILE A 52 7.32 2.98 18.35
N GLU A 53 7.79 3.81 19.29
CA GLU A 53 8.22 5.18 18.99
C GLU A 53 9.38 5.21 17.99
N ASP A 54 10.32 4.29 18.09
CA ASP A 54 11.44 4.20 17.16
C ASP A 54 11.02 3.65 15.80
N MET A 55 10.07 2.71 15.75
CA MET A 55 9.46 2.29 14.48
C MET A 55 8.74 3.45 13.79
N ILE A 56 7.98 4.27 14.52
CA ILE A 56 7.28 5.44 13.93
C ILE A 56 8.28 6.42 13.30
N LYS A 57 9.48 6.59 13.87
CA LYS A 57 10.52 7.47 13.31
C LYS A 57 11.24 6.87 12.11
N THR A 58 11.46 5.56 12.10
CA THR A 58 12.40 4.91 11.18
C THR A 58 11.73 4.16 10.02
N HIS A 59 10.47 3.76 10.19
CA HIS A 59 9.70 3.02 9.19
C HIS A 59 8.69 3.94 8.52
N TYR A 60 8.23 3.55 7.33
CA TYR A 60 6.96 4.06 6.85
C TYR A 60 5.83 3.41 7.65
N PHE A 61 5.32 4.13 8.64
CA PHE A 61 4.35 3.63 9.61
C PHE A 61 2.99 4.30 9.38
N ILE A 62 1.97 3.49 9.14
CA ILE A 62 0.61 3.95 8.84
C ILE A 62 -0.42 3.38 9.79
N VAL A 63 -1.48 4.14 10.02
CA VAL A 63 -2.65 3.71 10.78
C VAL A 63 -3.92 3.83 9.94
N ALA A 64 -4.84 2.90 10.16
CA ALA A 64 -6.22 3.00 9.71
C ALA A 64 -7.06 3.61 10.82
N VAL A 65 -7.79 4.69 10.52
CA VAL A 65 -8.71 5.35 11.47
C VAL A 65 -10.14 5.29 10.98
N ASN A 66 -11.10 5.19 11.92
CA ASN A 66 -12.53 5.28 11.61
C ASN A 66 -13.04 6.73 11.63
N GLN A 67 -14.33 6.94 11.34
CA GLN A 67 -14.98 8.27 11.36
C GLN A 67 -14.94 8.97 12.73
N ARG A 68 -14.68 8.25 13.82
CA ARG A 68 -14.51 8.80 15.17
C ARG A 68 -13.03 9.04 15.51
N SER A 69 -12.15 9.01 14.51
CA SER A 69 -10.70 9.14 14.66
C SER A 69 -10.03 8.08 15.53
N GLN A 70 -10.71 6.95 15.79
CA GLN A 70 -10.12 5.82 16.52
C GLN A 70 -9.24 5.00 15.59
N ILE A 71 -8.05 4.61 16.07
CA ILE A 71 -7.17 3.67 15.36
C ILE A 71 -7.80 2.28 15.39
N VAL A 72 -8.00 1.72 14.20
CA VAL A 72 -8.63 0.41 13.97
C VAL A 72 -7.72 -0.55 13.19
N GLY A 73 -6.43 -0.25 13.17
CA GLY A 73 -5.39 -1.09 12.61
C GLY A 73 -4.17 -0.26 12.24
N PHE A 74 -3.04 -0.93 12.06
CA PHE A 74 -1.80 -0.28 11.65
C PHE A 74 -0.91 -1.22 10.85
N SER A 75 0.05 -0.66 10.12
CA SER A 75 1.11 -1.42 9.48
C SER A 75 2.38 -0.59 9.34
N SER A 76 3.53 -1.24 9.27
CA SER A 76 4.83 -0.61 9.06
C SER A 76 5.71 -1.39 8.09
N ILE A 77 6.53 -0.67 7.32
CA ILE A 77 7.53 -1.23 6.41
C ILE A 77 8.85 -0.47 6.54
N THR A 78 9.97 -1.20 6.55
CA THR A 78 11.31 -0.60 6.52
C THR A 78 11.66 -0.09 5.12
N PRO A 79 12.64 0.84 4.99
CA PRO A 79 13.14 1.26 3.68
C PRO A 79 13.69 0.10 2.82
N GLN A 80 14.10 -1.01 3.44
CA GLN A 80 14.62 -2.21 2.74
C GLN A 80 13.51 -3.14 2.24
N GLY A 81 12.24 -2.85 2.55
CA GLY A 81 11.11 -3.67 2.13
C GLY A 81 10.65 -4.73 3.13
N TYR A 82 11.09 -4.67 4.38
CA TYR A 82 10.60 -5.57 5.42
C TYR A 82 9.30 -5.02 6.02
N LEU A 83 8.16 -5.66 5.73
CA LEU A 83 6.88 -5.38 6.38
C LEU A 83 6.94 -5.97 7.79
N HIS A 84 7.28 -5.10 8.74
CA HIS A 84 7.59 -5.45 10.12
C HIS A 84 6.35 -5.79 10.93
N SER A 85 5.26 -5.02 10.76
CA SER A 85 4.06 -5.20 11.58
C SER A 85 2.80 -4.90 10.79
N MET A 86 1.72 -5.65 11.06
CA MET A 86 0.38 -5.36 10.56
C MET A 86 -0.67 -6.01 11.46
N PHE A 87 -1.52 -5.19 12.09
CA PHE A 87 -2.53 -5.67 13.04
C PHE A 87 -3.88 -4.98 12.81
N VAL A 88 -4.95 -5.77 12.99
CA VAL A 88 -6.34 -5.29 12.97
C VAL A 88 -7.08 -5.91 14.16
N PRO A 89 -7.70 -5.10 15.03
CA PRO A 89 -8.39 -5.59 16.22
C PRO A 89 -9.63 -6.42 15.86
N LYS A 90 -10.03 -7.30 16.76
CA LYS A 90 -11.10 -8.30 16.55
C LYS A 90 -12.40 -7.73 15.98
N ASP A 91 -12.88 -6.63 16.57
CA ASP A 91 -14.18 -6.03 16.21
C ASP A 91 -14.18 -5.36 14.83
N PHE A 92 -13.01 -5.31 14.20
CA PHE A 92 -12.77 -4.67 12.91
C PHE A 92 -12.25 -5.66 11.85
N GLN A 93 -12.15 -6.95 12.19
CA GLN A 93 -11.85 -8.02 11.24
C GLN A 93 -12.98 -8.19 10.20
N GLY A 94 -12.63 -8.68 9.01
CA GLY A 94 -13.58 -8.89 7.90
C GLY A 94 -14.10 -7.61 7.23
N LYS A 95 -13.71 -6.42 7.69
CA LYS A 95 -14.12 -5.12 7.12
C LYS A 95 -13.19 -4.57 6.04
N GLY A 96 -12.20 -5.36 5.61
CA GLY A 96 -11.24 -4.98 4.57
C GLY A 96 -10.12 -4.03 5.01
N ILE A 97 -9.94 -3.78 6.32
CA ILE A 97 -8.90 -2.88 6.84
C ILE A 97 -7.49 -3.42 6.57
N ALA A 98 -7.23 -4.71 6.85
CA ALA A 98 -5.94 -5.33 6.53
C ALA A 98 -5.59 -5.23 5.04
N THR A 99 -6.60 -5.34 4.17
CA THR A 99 -6.43 -5.13 2.73
C THR A 99 -6.03 -3.69 2.41
N MET A 100 -6.68 -2.72 3.04
CA MET A 100 -6.39 -1.31 2.82
C MET A 100 -4.99 -0.94 3.31
N LEU A 101 -4.57 -1.45 4.48
CA LEU A 101 -3.22 -1.28 5.01
C LEU A 101 -2.17 -1.88 4.05
N LEU A 102 -2.36 -3.14 3.63
CA LEU A 102 -1.42 -3.79 2.73
C LEU A 102 -1.36 -3.12 1.35
N GLU A 103 -2.50 -2.71 0.79
CA GLU A 103 -2.56 -1.95 -0.47
C GLU A 103 -1.74 -0.66 -0.38
N GLU A 104 -1.76 0.02 0.77
CA GLU A 104 -0.96 1.24 0.99
C GLU A 104 0.54 0.94 1.14
N ILE A 105 0.90 -0.11 1.88
CA ILE A 105 2.30 -0.55 2.01
C ILE A 105 2.88 -0.95 0.65
N GLU A 106 2.13 -1.70 -0.15
CA GLU A 106 2.52 -2.06 -1.52
C GLU A 106 2.66 -0.83 -2.43
N ARG A 107 1.76 0.15 -2.29
CA ARG A 107 1.86 1.43 -3.00
C ARG A 107 3.13 2.18 -2.62
N TYR A 108 3.41 2.31 -1.33
CA TYR A 108 4.64 2.92 -0.84
C TYR A 108 5.87 2.21 -1.41
N ALA A 109 5.91 0.88 -1.32
CA ALA A 109 7.02 0.09 -1.85
C ALA A 109 7.30 0.37 -3.34
N ILE A 110 6.26 0.39 -4.18
CA ILE A 110 6.38 0.74 -5.60
C ILE A 110 6.97 2.15 -5.78
N THR A 111 6.44 3.13 -5.03
CA THR A 111 6.86 4.53 -5.17
C THR A 111 8.22 4.84 -4.54
N SER A 112 8.73 3.94 -3.69
CA SER A 112 10.02 4.07 -3.03
C SER A 112 11.10 3.19 -3.66
N GLY A 113 10.80 2.54 -4.80
CA GLY A 113 11.76 1.67 -5.50
C GLY A 113 12.03 0.34 -4.78
N ILE A 114 11.19 -0.05 -3.82
CA ILE A 114 11.30 -1.33 -3.14
C ILE A 114 10.83 -2.42 -4.10
N MET A 115 11.77 -3.26 -4.51
CA MET A 115 11.56 -4.32 -5.50
C MET A 115 10.85 -5.55 -4.94
N ARG A 116 10.87 -5.71 -3.62
CA ARG A 116 10.39 -6.91 -2.96
C ARG A 116 9.98 -6.58 -1.53
N ILE A 117 8.82 -7.07 -1.14
CA ILE A 117 8.35 -6.99 0.24
C ILE A 117 8.54 -8.35 0.89
N THR A 118 9.21 -8.39 2.04
CA THR A 118 9.34 -9.57 2.90
C THR A 118 8.59 -9.34 4.20
N SER A 119 8.14 -10.40 4.85
CA SER A 119 7.47 -10.32 6.15
C SER A 119 7.55 -11.65 6.90
N GLU A 120 7.62 -11.55 8.22
CA GLU A 120 7.47 -12.68 9.14
C GLU A 120 6.00 -12.83 9.52
N VAL A 121 5.32 -13.75 8.85
CA VAL A 121 3.86 -13.88 8.90
C VAL A 121 3.46 -14.98 9.88
N SER A 122 2.57 -14.66 10.82
CA SER A 122 2.03 -15.63 11.78
C SER A 122 1.12 -16.68 11.11
N LEU A 123 0.88 -17.80 11.80
CA LEU A 123 -0.09 -18.83 11.40
C LEU A 123 -1.45 -18.21 11.05
N THR A 124 -1.93 -17.31 11.89
CA THR A 124 -3.20 -16.59 11.74
C THR A 124 -3.26 -15.74 10.47
N ALA A 125 -2.16 -15.09 10.11
CA ALA A 125 -2.11 -14.13 9.00
C ALA A 125 -1.74 -14.79 7.66
N ARG A 126 -1.12 -15.98 7.67
CA ARG A 126 -0.64 -16.67 6.45
C ARG A 126 -1.69 -16.76 5.34
N PRO A 127 -2.94 -17.25 5.59
CA PRO A 127 -3.95 -17.35 4.52
C PRO A 127 -4.32 -16.00 3.89
N PHE A 128 -4.22 -14.90 4.64
CA PHE A 128 -4.45 -13.56 4.11
C PHE A 128 -3.32 -13.14 3.16
N PHE A 129 -2.06 -13.34 3.54
CA PHE A 129 -0.90 -12.99 2.73
C PHE A 129 -0.81 -13.84 1.45
N GLU A 130 -1.08 -15.16 1.53
CA GLU A 130 -1.14 -16.03 0.36
C GLU A 130 -2.19 -15.55 -0.67
N LYS A 131 -3.40 -15.18 -0.20
CA LYS A 131 -4.43 -14.59 -1.06
C LYS A 131 -4.02 -13.25 -1.68
N ARG A 132 -3.03 -12.56 -1.11
CA ARG A 132 -2.48 -11.30 -1.61
C ARG A 132 -1.27 -11.49 -2.54
N GLY A 133 -0.89 -12.74 -2.80
CA GLY A 133 0.18 -13.11 -3.72
C GLY A 133 1.56 -13.15 -3.07
N TYR A 134 1.64 -13.19 -1.74
CA TYR A 134 2.88 -13.52 -1.04
C TYR A 134 3.09 -15.03 -1.06
N ILE A 135 4.33 -15.45 -1.22
CA ILE A 135 4.74 -16.85 -1.28
C ILE A 135 5.50 -17.18 0.00
N VAL A 136 5.22 -18.33 0.60
CA VAL A 136 6.02 -18.87 1.70
C VAL A 136 7.36 -19.34 1.13
N GLU A 137 8.45 -18.79 1.65
CA GLU A 137 9.80 -19.23 1.30
C GLU A 137 10.38 -20.14 2.37
N GLU A 138 10.06 -19.87 3.64
CA GLU A 138 10.53 -20.67 4.77
C GLU A 138 9.47 -20.73 5.86
N GLU A 139 9.24 -21.92 6.42
CA GLU A 139 8.58 -22.08 7.72
C GLU A 139 9.68 -22.13 8.78
N GLN A 140 9.59 -21.28 9.80
CA GLN A 140 10.65 -21.11 10.78
C GLN A 140 10.07 -20.96 12.19
N LYS A 141 10.94 -21.02 13.20
CA LYS A 141 10.60 -20.64 14.57
C LYS A 141 11.33 -19.37 14.95
N ARG A 142 10.58 -18.35 15.38
CA ARG A 142 11.13 -17.09 15.85
C ARG A 142 10.92 -16.92 17.32
N LYS A 143 11.99 -16.53 17.99
CA LYS A 143 11.95 -16.16 19.39
C LYS A 143 11.19 -14.85 19.52
N ALA A 144 10.13 -14.84 20.32
CA ALA A 144 9.48 -13.64 20.80
C ALA A 144 10.31 -13.07 21.96
N ASN A 145 9.84 -13.18 23.20
CA ASN A 145 10.63 -12.76 24.36
C ASN A 145 11.40 -13.95 24.95
N GLN A 146 10.69 -14.99 25.39
CA GLN A 146 11.26 -16.22 25.95
C GLN A 146 10.98 -17.45 25.08
N LEU A 147 9.82 -17.48 24.41
CA LEU A 147 9.36 -18.63 23.64
C LEU A 147 9.64 -18.47 22.15
N SER A 148 9.74 -19.60 21.44
CA SER A 148 9.91 -19.64 19.99
C SER A 148 8.64 -20.07 19.31
N LEU A 149 8.00 -19.14 18.59
CA LEU A 149 6.73 -19.32 17.91
C LEU A 149 6.96 -19.68 16.44
N THR A 150 6.13 -20.56 15.88
CA THR A 150 6.15 -20.83 14.44
C THR A 150 5.62 -19.64 13.65
N ASN A 151 6.36 -19.21 12.64
CA ASN A 151 5.93 -18.23 11.66
C ASN A 151 6.50 -18.58 10.27
N PHE A 152 6.14 -17.78 9.26
CA PHE A 152 6.53 -18.01 7.87
C PHE A 152 7.26 -16.79 7.33
N TRP A 153 8.48 -16.99 6.83
CA TRP A 153 9.14 -16.00 6.00
C TRP A 153 8.43 -15.97 4.64
N MET A 154 7.70 -14.89 4.38
CA MET A 154 6.93 -14.72 3.17
C MET A 154 7.45 -13.55 2.35
N ALA A 155 7.37 -13.67 1.03
CA ALA A 155 7.81 -12.62 0.13
C ALA A 155 6.87 -12.40 -1.05
N LYS A 156 6.88 -11.15 -1.56
CA LYS A 156 6.19 -10.77 -2.78
C LYS A 156 7.07 -9.83 -3.60
N GLY A 157 7.29 -10.19 -4.86
CA GLY A 157 7.90 -9.30 -5.84
C GLY A 157 6.96 -8.14 -6.16
N ILE A 158 7.49 -6.92 -6.17
CA ILE A 158 6.77 -5.71 -6.51
C ILE A 158 7.03 -5.37 -7.97
N THR A 159 6.03 -4.83 -8.66
CA THR A 159 6.16 -4.50 -10.09
C THR A 159 7.25 -3.45 -10.28
N LYS A 160 8.30 -3.80 -11.04
CA LYS A 160 9.35 -2.85 -11.41
C LYS A 160 8.74 -1.69 -12.17
N VAL A 161 8.92 -0.48 -11.65
CA VAL A 161 8.65 0.73 -12.42
C VAL A 161 9.74 0.83 -13.49
N LYS A 162 9.36 1.07 -14.74
CA LYS A 162 10.29 1.28 -15.86
C LYS A 162 10.37 2.78 -16.20
N PRO A 163 11.49 3.27 -16.76
CA PRO A 163 11.56 4.63 -17.25
C PRO A 163 10.46 4.90 -18.28
N TYR A 164 9.88 6.10 -18.24
CA TYR A 164 8.94 6.56 -19.26
C TYR A 164 9.05 8.07 -19.44
N ASN A 165 9.25 8.49 -20.69
CA ASN A 165 9.47 9.89 -21.08
C ASN A 165 8.51 10.36 -22.20
N GLY A 166 7.44 9.59 -22.46
CA GLY A 166 6.41 9.97 -23.44
C GLY A 166 5.30 10.80 -22.81
N ARG A 167 4.29 11.20 -23.59
CA ARG A 167 3.15 11.97 -23.07
C ARG A 167 2.43 11.30 -21.91
N ILE A 168 1.81 12.13 -21.09
CA ILE A 168 0.91 11.71 -20.03
C ILE A 168 -0.52 11.78 -20.60
N PRO A 169 -1.31 10.69 -20.55
CA PRO A 169 -2.68 10.75 -21.05
C PRO A 169 -3.58 11.47 -20.04
N ALA A 170 -4.75 11.94 -20.49
CA ALA A 170 -5.71 12.72 -19.68
C ALA A 170 -6.06 12.16 -18.29
N CYS A 171 -5.94 10.84 -18.10
CA CYS A 171 -6.17 10.18 -16.81
C CYS A 171 -4.99 10.26 -15.82
N GLY A 172 -3.84 10.79 -16.21
CA GLY A 172 -2.68 11.02 -15.34
C GLY A 172 -1.91 9.75 -15.00
N VAL A 173 -2.02 8.70 -15.82
CA VAL A 173 -1.24 7.47 -15.62
C VAL A 173 0.22 7.70 -16.01
N PHE A 174 1.13 7.39 -15.09
CA PHE A 174 2.54 7.23 -15.42
C PHE A 174 2.71 5.87 -16.09
N CYS A 175 2.96 5.85 -17.39
CA CYS A 175 3.06 4.60 -18.15
C CYS A 175 4.19 3.70 -17.63
N GLY A 176 5.28 4.28 -17.12
CA GLY A 176 6.38 3.54 -16.48
C GLY A 176 5.96 2.67 -15.30
N GLY A 177 4.85 2.99 -14.62
CA GLY A 177 4.26 2.17 -13.56
C GLY A 177 3.04 1.35 -14.01
N CYS A 178 2.74 1.29 -15.30
CA CYS A 178 1.57 0.56 -15.81
C CYS A 178 1.90 -0.93 -15.95
N PRO A 179 1.10 -1.86 -15.39
CA PRO A 179 1.37 -3.30 -15.43
C PRO A 179 1.28 -3.91 -16.83
N THR A 180 0.89 -3.15 -17.86
CA THR A 180 0.96 -3.58 -19.27
C THR A 180 2.21 -3.05 -19.95
N TYR A 181 2.70 -1.88 -19.56
CA TYR A 181 3.95 -1.30 -20.05
C TYR A 181 5.16 -2.00 -19.45
N THR A 182 5.09 -2.35 -18.16
CA THR A 182 6.22 -2.95 -17.42
C THR A 182 6.43 -4.44 -17.71
N ARG A 183 5.57 -5.09 -18.51
CA ARG A 183 5.70 -6.52 -18.84
C ARG A 183 6.96 -6.78 -19.67
N GLU A 184 7.53 -7.96 -19.49
CA GLU A 184 8.65 -8.43 -20.32
C GLU A 184 8.19 -8.84 -21.72
N LYS A 185 7.10 -9.60 -21.80
CA LYS A 185 6.57 -10.09 -23.08
C LYS A 185 5.51 -9.15 -23.62
N ARG A 186 5.71 -8.66 -24.84
CA ARG A 186 4.78 -7.80 -25.60
C ARG A 186 4.28 -6.60 -24.79
N PRO A 187 5.18 -5.73 -24.29
CA PRO A 187 4.77 -4.57 -23.51
C PRO A 187 3.93 -3.59 -24.33
N CYS A 188 3.07 -2.84 -23.64
CA CYS A 188 2.52 -1.61 -24.18
C CYS A 188 3.68 -0.64 -24.51
N LYS A 189 3.63 0.07 -25.63
CA LYS A 189 4.64 1.05 -26.04
C LYS A 189 4.52 2.42 -25.33
N GLY A 190 3.61 2.54 -24.35
CA GLY A 190 3.33 3.79 -23.63
C GLY A 190 2.29 4.66 -24.34
N ALA A 191 1.80 5.69 -23.66
CA ALA A 191 0.70 6.53 -24.16
C ALA A 191 1.09 7.37 -25.39
N GLU A 192 2.37 7.70 -25.54
CA GLU A 192 2.93 8.37 -26.72
C GLU A 192 2.75 7.50 -27.97
N LEU A 193 3.41 6.34 -27.99
CA LEU A 193 3.46 5.46 -29.16
C LEU A 193 2.17 4.66 -29.39
N ASN A 194 1.38 4.42 -28.34
CA ASN A 194 0.03 3.86 -28.45
C ASN A 194 -1.06 4.94 -28.37
N SER A 195 -0.82 6.09 -29.01
CA SER A 195 -1.70 7.25 -28.99
C SER A 195 -3.15 6.92 -29.31
N SER A 196 -3.38 6.10 -30.35
CA SER A 196 -4.71 5.68 -30.80
C SER A 196 -5.56 5.01 -29.70
N ARG A 197 -4.96 4.27 -28.78
CA ARG A 197 -5.68 3.65 -27.65
C ARG A 197 -6.13 4.72 -26.64
N CYS A 198 -5.26 5.68 -26.37
CA CYS A 198 -5.54 6.77 -25.45
C CYS A 198 -6.54 7.76 -26.07
N GLU A 199 -6.44 8.05 -27.36
CA GLU A 199 -7.35 8.94 -28.09
C GLU A 199 -8.76 8.36 -28.23
N LYS A 200 -8.89 7.04 -28.38
CA LYS A 200 -10.21 6.37 -28.39
C LYS A 200 -10.78 6.14 -26.99
N CYS A 201 -10.11 6.60 -25.93
CA CYS A 201 -10.56 6.38 -24.56
C CYS A 201 -11.79 7.22 -24.23
N LYS A 202 -12.99 6.62 -24.39
CA LYS A 202 -14.28 7.19 -23.98
C LYS A 202 -14.36 7.52 -22.49
N THR A 203 -13.48 6.92 -21.68
CA THR A 203 -13.53 7.06 -20.23
C THR A 203 -13.06 8.45 -19.79
N PHE A 204 -11.93 8.91 -20.34
CA PHE A 204 -11.24 10.11 -19.87
C PHE A 204 -10.83 11.03 -21.01
N HIS A 205 -10.24 10.52 -22.09
CA HIS A 205 -9.74 11.38 -23.17
C HIS A 205 -10.88 12.08 -23.91
N LEU A 206 -11.88 11.34 -24.42
CA LEU A 206 -13.02 11.98 -25.10
C LEU A 206 -13.83 12.89 -24.16
N CYS A 207 -13.94 12.54 -22.88
CA CYS A 207 -14.57 13.39 -21.86
C CYS A 207 -13.80 14.71 -21.65
N CYS A 208 -12.47 14.68 -21.70
CA CYS A 208 -11.64 15.88 -21.62
C CYS A 208 -11.76 16.72 -22.89
N LEU A 209 -11.76 16.09 -24.07
CA LEU A 209 -12.00 16.77 -25.34
C LEU A 209 -13.36 17.50 -25.38
N GLU A 210 -14.45 16.81 -24.99
CA GLU A 210 -15.79 17.40 -24.91
C GLU A 210 -15.87 18.60 -23.94
N LYS A 211 -14.98 18.65 -22.95
CA LYS A 211 -14.90 19.71 -21.95
C LYS A 211 -13.81 20.75 -22.24
N GLU A 212 -13.13 20.63 -23.39
CA GLU A 212 -12.04 21.51 -23.81
C GLU A 212 -10.89 21.61 -22.79
N ILE A 213 -10.59 20.48 -22.12
CA ILE A 213 -9.50 20.33 -21.15
C ILE A 213 -8.53 19.22 -21.59
N THR A 214 -7.31 19.22 -21.07
CA THR A 214 -6.30 18.20 -21.39
C THR A 214 -6.23 17.09 -20.34
N HIS A 215 -6.48 17.43 -19.07
CA HIS A 215 -6.37 16.53 -17.93
C HIS A 215 -7.60 16.57 -17.04
N CYS A 216 -7.86 15.45 -16.35
CA CYS A 216 -9.02 15.33 -15.47
C CYS A 216 -9.00 16.34 -14.32
N PHE A 217 -7.84 16.78 -13.82
CA PHE A 217 -7.75 17.78 -12.74
C PHE A 217 -8.36 19.14 -13.12
N GLN A 218 -8.44 19.47 -14.41
CA GLN A 218 -9.01 20.73 -14.89
C GLN A 218 -10.55 20.69 -14.92
N CYS A 219 -11.16 19.53 -14.70
CA CYS A 219 -12.61 19.39 -14.69
C CYS A 219 -13.18 19.91 -13.36
N SER A 220 -14.22 20.75 -13.43
CA SER A 220 -14.92 21.27 -12.25
C SER A 220 -15.53 20.17 -11.36
N SER A 221 -15.78 18.98 -11.92
CA SER A 221 -16.30 17.83 -11.17
C SER A 221 -15.19 16.89 -10.65
N PHE A 222 -13.92 17.27 -10.75
CA PHE A 222 -12.80 16.45 -10.29
C PHE A 222 -12.68 16.43 -8.76
N PRO A 223 -12.43 15.27 -8.12
CA PRO A 223 -12.47 13.92 -8.69
C PRO A 223 -13.92 13.40 -8.82
N CYS A 224 -14.36 13.09 -10.04
CA CYS A 224 -15.72 12.60 -10.27
C CYS A 224 -15.87 11.12 -9.90
N THR A 225 -17.10 10.63 -9.72
CA THR A 225 -17.38 9.23 -9.32
C THR A 225 -16.70 8.20 -10.23
N LYS A 226 -16.68 8.44 -11.54
CA LYS A 226 -16.02 7.57 -12.53
C LYS A 226 -14.50 7.52 -12.31
N PHE A 227 -13.89 8.68 -12.01
CA PHE A 227 -12.46 8.79 -11.75
C PHE A 227 -12.10 8.12 -10.41
N LYS A 228 -12.86 8.39 -9.34
CA LYS A 228 -12.69 7.72 -8.04
C LYS A 228 -12.71 6.20 -8.17
N GLY A 229 -13.69 5.66 -8.92
CA GLY A 229 -13.79 4.22 -9.18
C GLY A 229 -12.60 3.67 -9.99
N PHE A 230 -12.08 4.42 -10.95
CA PHE A 230 -10.89 4.05 -11.72
C PHE A 230 -9.63 4.04 -10.85
N THR A 231 -9.38 5.12 -10.10
CA THR A 231 -8.26 5.22 -9.16
C THR A 231 -8.25 4.06 -8.19
N LYS A 232 -9.40 3.75 -7.57
CA LYS A 232 -9.52 2.64 -6.62
C LYS A 232 -9.08 1.29 -7.20
N ARG A 233 -9.37 1.00 -8.47
CA ARG A 233 -8.96 -0.26 -9.12
C ARG A 233 -7.46 -0.32 -9.42
N TRP A 234 -6.79 0.82 -9.46
CA TRP A 234 -5.38 0.95 -9.85
C TRP A 234 -4.41 1.11 -8.67
N LEU A 235 -4.91 1.34 -7.45
CA LEU A 235 -4.07 1.41 -6.25
C LEU A 235 -3.16 0.19 -6.08
N LYS A 236 -3.65 -1.01 -6.41
CA LYS A 236 -2.87 -2.26 -6.41
C LYS A 236 -1.68 -2.30 -7.37
N TYR A 237 -1.57 -1.33 -8.28
CA TYR A 237 -0.45 -1.15 -9.19
C TYR A 237 0.44 0.05 -8.79
N GLY A 238 0.27 0.56 -7.56
CA GLY A 238 1.13 1.61 -7.00
C GLY A 238 0.90 3.01 -7.53
N GLN A 239 -0.19 3.24 -8.26
CA GLN A 239 -0.54 4.57 -8.78
C GLN A 239 -1.86 5.05 -8.20
N ASN A 240 -1.83 6.15 -7.46
CA ASN A 240 -3.02 6.86 -7.02
C ASN A 240 -3.30 8.01 -7.98
N PHE A 241 -4.18 7.78 -8.98
CA PHE A 241 -4.42 8.78 -10.01
C PHE A 241 -5.06 10.08 -9.51
N ILE A 242 -5.68 10.12 -8.33
CA ILE A 242 -6.15 11.39 -7.78
C ILE A 242 -4.93 12.22 -7.36
N GLU A 243 -3.98 11.61 -6.64
CA GLU A 243 -2.74 12.27 -6.27
C GLU A 243 -1.87 12.58 -7.49
N ASN A 244 -1.82 11.71 -8.50
CA ASN A 244 -1.12 12.01 -9.74
C ASN A 244 -1.68 13.26 -10.42
N GLN A 245 -3.01 13.40 -10.46
CA GLN A 245 -3.68 14.55 -11.09
C GLN A 245 -3.42 15.84 -10.31
N LYS A 246 -3.43 15.80 -8.97
CA LYS A 246 -3.02 16.94 -8.13
C LYS A 246 -1.57 17.32 -8.38
N LEU A 247 -0.67 16.33 -8.36
CA LEU A 247 0.75 16.54 -8.62
C LEU A 247 0.95 17.15 -10.03
N LEU A 248 0.30 16.60 -11.06
CA LEU A 248 0.33 17.15 -12.42
C LEU A 248 -0.13 18.61 -12.48
N SER A 249 -1.17 18.97 -11.73
CA SER A 249 -1.68 20.34 -11.68
C SER A 249 -0.69 21.31 -11.01
N GLU A 250 0.14 20.81 -10.11
CA GLU A 250 1.09 21.60 -9.32
C GLU A 250 2.43 21.77 -10.04
N ILE A 251 2.98 20.67 -10.60
CA ILE A 251 4.36 20.65 -11.12
C ILE A 251 4.44 20.55 -12.66
N GLY A 252 3.32 20.31 -13.34
CA GLY A 252 3.28 20.12 -14.78
C GLY A 252 3.82 18.75 -15.25
N GLU A 253 3.72 18.48 -16.56
CA GLU A 253 4.04 17.15 -17.11
C GLU A 253 5.52 16.79 -17.03
N VAL A 254 6.42 17.74 -17.32
CA VAL A 254 7.87 17.49 -17.35
C VAL A 254 8.37 17.07 -15.97
N ALA A 255 8.11 17.88 -14.94
CA ALA A 255 8.52 17.58 -13.58
C ALA A 255 7.82 16.34 -13.01
N PHE A 256 6.59 16.04 -13.46
CA PHE A 256 5.91 14.80 -13.11
C PHE A 256 6.63 13.55 -13.65
N LEU A 257 7.07 13.58 -14.90
CA LEU A 257 7.86 12.48 -15.47
C LEU A 257 9.18 12.32 -14.71
N GLU A 258 9.88 13.42 -14.44
CA GLU A 258 11.11 13.40 -13.63
C GLU A 258 10.88 12.82 -12.22
N TYR A 259 9.81 13.23 -11.55
CA TYR A 259 9.43 12.73 -10.23
C TYR A 259 9.27 11.21 -10.21
N TYR A 260 8.59 10.63 -11.20
CA TYR A 260 8.42 9.19 -11.29
C TYR A 260 9.66 8.46 -11.78
N ASN A 261 10.41 9.03 -12.73
CA ASN A 261 11.64 8.43 -13.24
C ASN A 261 12.75 8.40 -12.17
N LYS A 262 12.81 9.36 -11.24
CA LYS A 262 13.72 9.32 -10.08
C LYS A 262 13.48 8.11 -9.16
N LYS A 263 12.31 7.46 -9.26
CA LYS A 263 11.93 6.29 -8.46
C LYS A 263 12.22 4.97 -9.17
N VAL A 264 12.69 5.03 -10.41
CA VAL A 264 13.15 3.84 -11.13
C VAL A 264 14.49 3.45 -10.53
N THR A 265 14.51 2.31 -9.83
CA THR A 265 15.74 1.69 -9.34
C THR A 265 16.28 0.72 -10.39
N ASP A 266 17.59 0.75 -10.60
CA ASP A 266 18.30 -0.17 -11.50
C ASP A 266 18.19 -1.63 -11.05
#